data_AF-X6MI62-F1
#
_entry.id   AF-X6MI62-F1
#
_cell.length_a   1.000
_cell.length_b   1.000
_cell.length_c   1.000
_cell.angle_alpha   90.00
_cell.angle_beta   90.00
_cell.angle_gamma   90.00
#
_symmetry.space_group_name_H-M   'P 1'
#
loop_
_entity.id
_entity.type
_entity.pdbx_description
1 polymer ?
#
loop_
_entity_poly.entity_id
_entity_poly.type
_entity_poly.pdbx_seq_one_letter_code
_entity_poly.pdbx_strand_id
1 'polypeptide(L)'
;MYLNKIRGRKVSKRGSYMSEQSIEPTVSLAIQNQLKNAPHYKDPATGLLKRFSVWRYSFAQFADLGIGVYLYFEFLQQLAIVFGVMFICVLPLKSIFFFFANEYIKPKKKYHTREIPRSQLGFEQTTIGNLGSPNTTAEIVYPFAFPGLGTNTISKKKQGLSTLIFLCFLEIVKHKQENTARNLEEKITTIADFSVRIGKLPPDFYNRHELQRWCEERWGEVAEVAMLLCYNDGDITAMYMEKSELVQQKRVLEKKGVNTEELGTILSKISKLDAKISAFKQSYVYPLKKILCLRKQVIKKKKKI
;
A
#
# COMPACT_ATOMS: atom_id res chain seq x y z
N MET A 1 34.88 22.05 9.31
CA MET A 1 33.63 21.41 9.80
C MET A 1 32.54 22.48 9.78
N TYR A 2 31.76 22.57 8.71
CA TYR A 2 30.81 23.66 8.48
C TYR A 2 29.47 23.36 9.18
N LEU A 3 29.19 24.07 10.27
CA LEU A 3 27.88 24.10 10.90
C LEU A 3 26.98 25.05 10.09
N ASN A 4 26.11 24.48 9.26
CA ASN A 4 25.07 25.23 8.58
C ASN A 4 24.05 25.73 9.61
N LYS A 5 24.00 27.06 9.74
CA LYS A 5 23.03 27.81 10.54
C LYS A 5 21.65 27.68 9.89
N ILE A 6 20.86 26.70 10.35
CA ILE A 6 19.46 26.55 9.95
C ILE A 6 18.69 27.76 10.47
N ARG A 7 18.32 28.67 9.57
CA ARG A 7 17.43 29.80 9.86
C ARG A 7 16.05 29.25 10.17
N GLY A 8 15.61 29.41 11.41
CA GLY A 8 14.24 29.07 11.83
C GLY A 8 13.22 29.84 11.01
N ARG A 9 12.45 29.14 10.18
CA ARG A 9 11.18 29.65 9.66
C ARG A 9 10.21 29.74 10.83
N LYS A 10 9.55 30.90 10.98
CA LYS A 10 8.39 31.05 11.86
C LYS A 10 7.31 30.09 11.38
N VAL A 11 7.16 28.97 12.09
CA VAL A 11 6.05 28.05 11.89
C VAL A 11 4.77 28.80 12.25
N SER A 12 3.87 28.93 11.28
CA SER A 12 2.53 29.49 11.47
C SER A 12 1.82 28.69 12.57
N LYS A 13 1.30 29.37 13.60
CA LYS A 13 0.49 28.81 14.70
C LYS A 13 -0.91 28.32 14.23
N ARG A 14 -1.02 27.72 13.06
CA ARG A 14 -2.24 27.08 12.56
C ARG A 14 -2.01 25.58 12.42
N GLY A 15 -2.02 24.88 13.54
CA GLY A 15 -1.86 23.42 13.56
C GLY A 15 -2.05 22.79 14.92
N SER A 16 -2.83 23.43 15.81
CA SER A 16 -3.08 22.95 17.17
C SER A 16 -4.55 22.60 17.37
N TYR A 17 -5.08 21.70 16.53
CA TYR A 17 -6.42 21.10 16.71
C TYR A 17 -6.45 19.65 16.22
N MET A 18 -5.47 18.83 16.60
CA MET A 18 -5.52 17.37 16.45
C MET A 18 -4.96 16.68 17.71
N SER A 19 -5.07 17.32 18.87
CA SER A 19 -4.85 16.65 20.15
C SER A 19 -6.08 15.81 20.49
N GLU A 20 -5.91 14.50 20.59
CA GLU A 20 -6.83 13.60 21.28
C GLU A 20 -8.32 13.68 20.85
N GLN A 21 -8.61 13.80 19.55
CA GLN A 21 -9.86 13.23 19.06
C GLN A 21 -9.71 11.70 19.07
N SER A 22 -9.95 11.19 20.27
CA SER A 22 -10.39 9.85 20.62
C SER A 22 -10.84 9.06 19.39
N ILE A 23 -10.40 7.82 19.28
CA ILE A 23 -10.94 6.86 18.31
C ILE A 23 -12.38 6.44 18.72
N GLU A 24 -12.80 6.74 19.96
CA GLU A 24 -14.12 6.37 20.51
C GLU A 24 -15.36 7.12 19.95
N PRO A 25 -15.36 8.40 19.53
CA PRO A 25 -16.55 9.08 19.04
C PRO A 25 -17.00 8.47 17.72
N THR A 26 -16.08 8.02 16.86
CA THR A 26 -16.42 7.45 15.55
C THR A 26 -17.02 6.05 15.72
N VAL A 27 -16.49 5.24 16.63
CA VAL A 27 -17.01 3.89 16.92
C VAL A 27 -18.35 3.97 17.66
N SER A 28 -18.48 4.84 18.66
CA SER A 28 -19.74 5.04 19.39
C SER A 28 -20.85 5.62 18.50
N LEU A 29 -20.55 6.59 17.62
CA LEU A 29 -21.52 7.05 16.61
C LEU A 29 -21.92 5.94 15.63
N ALA A 30 -20.98 5.08 15.21
CA ALA A 30 -21.28 3.99 14.29
C ALA A 30 -22.20 2.94 14.93
N ILE A 31 -21.98 2.64 16.22
CA ILE A 31 -22.86 1.78 17.03
C ILE A 31 -24.24 2.43 17.19
N GLN A 32 -24.29 3.72 17.55
CA GLN A 32 -25.54 4.46 17.73
C GLN A 32 -26.40 4.50 16.46
N ASN A 33 -25.76 4.64 15.30
CA ASN A 33 -26.45 4.69 14.00
C ASN A 33 -26.67 3.31 13.36
N GLN A 34 -26.42 2.21 14.08
CA GLN A 34 -26.58 0.82 13.60
C GLN A 34 -25.88 0.56 12.25
N LEU A 35 -24.76 1.24 11.99
CA LEU A 35 -24.09 1.18 10.70
C LEU A 35 -23.38 -0.18 10.55
N LYS A 36 -24.05 -1.12 9.87
CA LYS A 36 -23.50 -2.45 9.57
C LYS A 36 -22.27 -2.34 8.66
N ASN A 37 -21.12 -2.86 9.11
CA ASN A 37 -19.91 -3.34 8.42
C ASN A 37 -19.30 -2.54 7.25
N ALA A 38 -19.94 -1.50 6.73
CA ALA A 38 -19.38 -0.67 5.68
C ALA A 38 -18.43 0.37 6.30
N PRO A 39 -17.28 0.65 5.68
CA PRO A 39 -16.45 1.75 6.11
C PRO A 39 -17.22 3.06 6.03
N HIS A 40 -17.12 3.89 7.07
CA HIS A 40 -17.67 5.24 7.15
C HIS A 40 -16.55 6.20 7.48
N TYR A 41 -16.64 7.43 6.96
CA TYR A 41 -15.72 8.51 7.33
C TYR A 41 -16.54 9.68 7.87
N LYS A 42 -15.92 10.45 8.77
CA LYS A 42 -16.53 11.68 9.30
C LYS A 42 -16.28 12.79 8.28
N ASP A 43 -17.34 13.35 7.73
CA ASP A 43 -17.23 14.46 6.79
C ASP A 43 -16.77 15.71 7.57
N PRO A 44 -15.63 16.35 7.20
CA PRO A 44 -15.11 17.50 7.92
C PRO A 44 -16.05 18.72 7.85
N ALA A 45 -16.88 18.84 6.81
CA ALA A 45 -17.78 19.98 6.66
C ALA A 45 -19.06 19.83 7.51
N THR A 46 -19.61 18.62 7.58
CA THR A 46 -20.90 18.36 8.25
C THR A 46 -20.75 17.70 9.62
N GLY A 47 -19.60 17.11 9.93
CA GLY A 47 -19.34 16.33 11.14
C GLY A 47 -20.06 14.98 11.20
N LEU A 48 -20.88 14.65 10.18
CA LEU A 48 -21.67 13.43 10.11
C LEU A 48 -20.86 12.27 9.52
N LEU A 49 -21.19 11.04 9.94
CA LEU A 49 -20.64 9.83 9.33
C LEU A 49 -21.32 9.58 7.99
N LYS A 50 -20.54 9.63 6.90
CA LYS A 50 -20.99 9.25 5.57
C LYS A 50 -20.42 7.89 5.19
N ARG A 51 -21.22 7.09 4.48
CA ARG A 51 -20.78 5.79 3.96
C ARG A 51 -19.65 6.02 2.95
N PHE A 52 -18.54 5.32 3.14
CA PHE A 52 -17.42 5.34 2.21
C PHE A 52 -17.86 4.60 0.94
N SER A 53 -18.02 5.33 -0.16
CA SER A 53 -18.34 4.77 -1.47
C SER A 53 -17.09 4.79 -2.32
N VAL A 54 -16.52 3.60 -2.58
CA VAL A 54 -15.32 3.43 -3.42
C VAL A 54 -15.53 4.05 -4.81
N TRP A 55 -16.75 3.97 -5.35
CA TRP A 55 -17.10 4.47 -6.67
C TRP A 55 -17.25 5.99 -6.77
N ARG A 56 -17.57 6.66 -5.66
CA ARG A 56 -17.76 8.13 -5.62
C ARG A 56 -16.57 8.87 -5.03
N TYR A 57 -15.55 8.13 -4.62
CA TYR A 57 -14.35 8.72 -4.04
C TYR A 57 -13.56 9.39 -5.15
N SER A 58 -13.33 10.71 -5.01
CA SER A 58 -12.59 11.43 -6.04
C SER A 58 -11.12 11.03 -5.95
N PHE A 59 -10.44 11.04 -7.09
CA PHE A 59 -9.03 10.64 -7.15
C PHE A 59 -8.15 11.47 -6.20
N ALA A 60 -8.48 12.76 -6.04
CA ALA A 60 -7.77 13.67 -5.15
C ALA A 60 -7.88 13.27 -3.66
N GLN A 61 -8.99 12.65 -3.25
CA GLN A 61 -9.19 12.26 -1.85
C GLN A 61 -8.30 11.07 -1.45
N PHE A 62 -7.77 10.29 -2.40
CA PHE A 62 -6.80 9.23 -2.06
C PHE A 62 -5.50 9.78 -1.46
N ALA A 63 -5.20 11.08 -1.66
CA ALA A 63 -4.10 11.74 -0.97
C ALA A 63 -4.26 11.70 0.56
N ASP A 64 -5.50 11.72 1.06
CA ASP A 64 -5.80 11.65 2.50
C ASP A 64 -5.47 10.26 3.10
N LEU A 65 -5.46 9.22 2.27
CA LEU A 65 -5.10 7.85 2.67
C LEU A 65 -3.58 7.61 2.66
N GLY A 66 -2.80 8.57 2.18
CA GLY A 66 -1.35 8.53 2.12
C GLY A 66 -0.81 8.70 0.70
N ILE A 67 0.36 9.35 0.62
CA ILE A 67 1.03 9.67 -0.66
C ILE A 67 1.28 8.41 -1.50
N GLY A 68 1.71 7.31 -0.86
CA GLY A 68 1.97 6.05 -1.56
C GLY A 68 0.72 5.45 -2.22
N VAL A 69 -0.44 5.54 -1.56
CA VAL A 69 -1.72 5.03 -2.10
C VAL A 69 -2.14 5.87 -3.30
N TYR A 70 -2.04 7.19 -3.19
CA TYR A 70 -2.31 8.12 -4.29
C TYR A 70 -1.43 7.84 -5.51
N LEU A 71 -0.10 7.77 -5.32
CA LEU A 71 0.86 7.51 -6.40
C LEU A 71 0.62 6.15 -7.07
N TYR A 72 0.22 5.12 -6.31
CA TYR A 72 -0.13 3.80 -6.84
C TYR A 72 -1.33 3.86 -7.79
N PHE A 73 -2.42 4.51 -7.38
CA PHE A 73 -3.58 4.65 -8.26
C PHE A 73 -3.27 5.55 -9.45
N GLU A 74 -2.36 6.51 -9.31
CA GLU A 74 -2.01 7.44 -10.39
C GLU A 74 -1.21 6.68 -11.45
N PHE A 75 -0.31 5.81 -11.00
CA PHE A 75 0.40 4.86 -11.83
C PHE A 75 -0.57 3.96 -12.61
N LEU A 76 -1.56 3.36 -11.95
CA LEU A 76 -2.55 2.50 -12.60
C LEU A 76 -3.34 3.24 -13.69
N GLN A 77 -3.72 4.49 -13.44
CA GLN A 77 -4.41 5.31 -14.44
C GLN A 77 -3.51 5.58 -15.65
N GLN A 78 -2.25 5.91 -15.43
CA GLN A 78 -1.29 6.16 -16.51
C GLN A 78 -1.02 4.88 -17.32
N LEU A 79 -0.91 3.74 -16.63
CA LEU A 79 -0.74 2.43 -17.26
C LEU A 79 -1.95 2.06 -18.13
N ALA A 80 -3.17 2.33 -17.65
CA ALA A 80 -4.40 2.11 -18.42
C ALA A 80 -4.45 2.98 -19.68
N ILE A 81 -4.02 4.26 -19.59
CA ILE A 81 -3.93 5.15 -20.75
C ILE A 81 -2.95 4.58 -21.78
N VAL A 82 -1.78 4.11 -21.35
CA VAL A 82 -0.80 3.52 -22.28
C VAL A 82 -1.30 2.26 -22.95
N PHE A 83 -1.89 1.34 -22.19
CA PHE A 83 -2.49 0.16 -22.79
C PHE A 83 -3.62 0.54 -23.76
N GLY A 84 -4.40 1.58 -23.45
CA GLY A 84 -5.40 2.14 -24.35
C GLY A 84 -4.78 2.69 -25.65
N VAL A 85 -3.72 3.49 -25.57
CA VAL A 85 -3.01 4.02 -26.74
C VAL A 85 -2.39 2.88 -27.55
N MET A 86 -1.70 1.94 -26.92
CA MET A 86 -1.13 0.77 -27.58
C MET A 86 -2.21 -0.05 -28.28
N PHE A 87 -3.36 -0.24 -27.63
CA PHE A 87 -4.50 -0.94 -28.21
C PHE A 87 -5.02 -0.22 -29.46
N ILE A 88 -5.20 1.11 -29.40
CA ILE A 88 -5.62 1.93 -30.55
C ILE A 88 -4.59 1.86 -31.69
N CYS A 89 -3.29 1.90 -31.38
CA CYS A 89 -2.24 1.76 -32.39
C CYS A 89 -2.21 0.37 -33.06
N VAL A 90 -2.66 -0.67 -32.37
CA VAL A 90 -2.73 -2.05 -32.89
C VAL A 90 -3.97 -2.29 -33.76
N LEU A 91 -5.08 -1.56 -33.54
CA LEU A 91 -6.31 -1.70 -34.34
C LEU A 91 -6.09 -1.56 -35.86
N PRO A 92 -5.42 -0.51 -36.38
CA PRO A 92 -5.19 -0.37 -37.83
C PRO A 92 -4.29 -1.47 -38.39
N LEU A 93 -3.35 -2.01 -37.60
CA LEU A 93 -2.53 -3.14 -38.03
C LEU A 93 -3.35 -4.41 -38.22
N LYS A 94 -4.31 -4.67 -37.31
CA LYS A 94 -5.21 -5.81 -37.41
C LYS A 94 -6.20 -5.66 -38.56
N SER A 95 -6.75 -4.46 -38.78
CA SER A 95 -7.68 -4.23 -39.89
C SER A 95 -6.96 -4.41 -41.23
N ILE A 96 -5.77 -3.83 -41.40
CA ILE A 96 -4.90 -4.05 -42.57
C ILE A 96 -4.66 -5.55 -42.77
N PHE A 97 -4.24 -6.27 -41.72
CA PHE A 97 -4.02 -7.72 -41.83
C PHE A 97 -5.28 -8.47 -42.26
N PHE A 98 -6.44 -8.15 -41.68
CA PHE A 98 -7.71 -8.80 -42.02
C PHE A 98 -8.17 -8.53 -43.47
N PHE A 99 -8.06 -7.27 -43.92
CA PHE A 99 -8.42 -6.88 -45.29
C PHE A 99 -7.50 -7.55 -46.31
N PHE A 100 -6.19 -7.55 -46.10
CA PHE A 100 -5.24 -8.12 -47.06
C PHE A 100 -5.15 -9.65 -46.99
N ALA A 101 -5.33 -10.27 -45.81
CA ALA A 101 -5.38 -11.73 -45.70
C ALA A 101 -6.56 -12.33 -46.48
N ASN A 102 -7.71 -11.64 -46.50
CA ASN A 102 -8.87 -12.09 -47.27
C ASN A 102 -8.68 -11.92 -48.79
N GLU A 103 -7.88 -10.94 -49.23
CA GLU A 103 -7.69 -10.65 -50.65
C GLU A 103 -6.58 -11.50 -51.31
N TYR A 104 -5.52 -11.86 -50.56
CA TYR A 104 -4.34 -12.55 -51.12
C TYR A 104 -4.30 -14.07 -50.90
N ILE A 105 -5.17 -14.64 -50.05
CA ILE A 105 -5.33 -16.10 -49.96
C ILE A 105 -6.32 -16.58 -51.05
N LYS A 106 -6.01 -16.30 -52.32
CA LYS A 106 -6.50 -17.13 -53.42
C LYS A 106 -5.50 -18.28 -53.56
N PRO A 107 -5.91 -19.54 -53.35
CA PRO A 107 -4.98 -20.67 -53.45
C PRO A 107 -4.42 -20.72 -54.88
N LYS A 108 -3.16 -20.32 -55.06
CA LYS A 108 -2.41 -20.63 -56.28
C LYS A 108 -2.21 -22.14 -56.28
N LYS A 109 -3.11 -22.85 -56.96
CA LYS A 109 -3.00 -24.28 -57.28
C LYS A 109 -1.64 -24.52 -57.96
N LYS A 110 -0.62 -25.03 -57.23
CA LYS A 110 0.41 -25.91 -57.80
C LYS A 110 1.50 -26.47 -56.87
N TYR A 111 1.50 -26.20 -55.56
CA TYR A 111 2.46 -26.85 -54.67
C TYR A 111 1.75 -27.48 -53.46
N HIS A 112 2.14 -28.72 -53.14
CA HIS A 112 1.73 -29.51 -51.97
C HIS A 112 2.19 -28.83 -50.67
N THR A 113 1.60 -27.69 -50.36
CA THR A 113 1.73 -27.06 -49.05
C THR A 113 0.64 -27.67 -48.18
N ARG A 114 1.02 -28.38 -47.12
CA ARG A 114 0.08 -28.86 -46.09
C ARG A 114 -0.91 -27.75 -45.78
N GLU A 115 -2.20 -28.01 -46.00
CA GLU A 115 -3.25 -27.11 -45.57
C GLU A 115 -3.12 -26.94 -44.06
N ILE A 116 -2.63 -25.78 -43.62
CA ILE A 116 -2.70 -25.41 -42.21
C ILE A 116 -4.20 -25.26 -41.95
N PRO A 117 -4.81 -26.10 -41.09
CA PRO A 117 -6.24 -26.01 -40.84
C PRO A 117 -6.52 -24.59 -40.36
N ARG A 118 -7.36 -23.86 -41.12
CA ARG A 118 -7.83 -22.55 -40.69
C ARG A 118 -8.56 -22.78 -39.38
N SER A 119 -7.93 -22.42 -38.26
CA SER A 119 -8.63 -22.47 -37.00
C SER A 119 -9.81 -21.51 -37.08
N GLN A 120 -10.96 -21.97 -36.57
CA GLN A 120 -12.22 -21.23 -36.63
C GLN A 120 -12.16 -19.92 -35.82
N LEU A 121 -11.17 -19.79 -34.93
CA LEU A 121 -10.92 -18.62 -34.11
C LEU A 121 -9.85 -17.73 -34.78
N GLY A 122 -10.27 -16.62 -35.39
CA GLY A 122 -9.38 -15.66 -36.05
C GLY A 122 -8.27 -15.06 -35.15
N PHE A 123 -8.36 -15.25 -33.83
CA PHE A 123 -7.31 -14.84 -32.88
C PHE A 123 -6.02 -15.67 -33.03
N GLU A 124 -6.14 -16.99 -33.20
CA GLU A 124 -4.99 -17.89 -33.28
C GLU A 124 -4.14 -17.62 -34.53
N GLN A 125 -4.76 -17.13 -35.60
CA GLN A 125 -4.10 -16.70 -36.85
C GLN A 125 -3.22 -15.46 -36.68
N THR A 126 -3.37 -14.71 -35.58
CA THR A 126 -2.60 -13.48 -35.33
C THR A 126 -1.47 -13.66 -34.31
N THR A 127 -1.30 -14.87 -33.76
CA THR A 127 -0.26 -15.17 -32.78
C THR A 127 0.98 -15.80 -33.43
N ILE A 128 2.16 -15.55 -32.85
CA ILE A 128 3.46 -16.00 -33.39
C ILE A 128 3.50 -17.53 -33.59
N GLY A 129 2.76 -18.29 -32.78
CA GLY A 129 2.66 -19.74 -32.90
C GLY A 129 2.09 -20.26 -34.22
N ASN A 130 1.37 -19.42 -34.99
CA ASN A 130 0.76 -19.80 -36.26
C ASN A 130 1.48 -19.26 -37.50
N LEU A 131 2.64 -18.59 -37.33
CA LEU A 131 3.43 -18.04 -38.43
C LEU A 131 4.33 -19.07 -39.15
N GLY A 132 4.24 -20.35 -38.77
CA GLY A 132 5.03 -21.44 -39.37
C GLY A 132 6.50 -21.45 -38.95
N SER A 133 7.22 -22.49 -39.38
CA SER A 133 8.66 -22.62 -39.10
C SER A 133 9.45 -21.54 -39.86
N PRO A 134 10.48 -20.91 -39.24
CA PRO A 134 11.31 -19.88 -39.88
C PRO A 134 12.01 -20.33 -41.17
N ASN A 135 12.07 -21.64 -41.45
CA ASN A 135 12.70 -22.20 -42.65
C ASN A 135 11.74 -22.38 -43.83
N THR A 136 10.43 -22.17 -43.66
CA THR A 136 9.44 -22.14 -44.74
C THR A 136 9.04 -20.69 -45.03
N THR A 137 9.96 -19.96 -45.67
CA THR A 137 9.73 -18.57 -46.09
C THR A 137 8.75 -18.52 -47.27
N ALA A 138 7.45 -18.63 -46.98
CA ALA A 138 6.47 -17.93 -47.79
C ALA A 138 6.64 -16.45 -47.45
N GLU A 139 7.36 -15.73 -48.31
CA GLU A 139 7.56 -14.30 -48.20
C GLU A 139 6.18 -13.62 -48.29
N ILE A 140 5.61 -13.25 -47.14
CA ILE A 140 4.37 -12.46 -47.10
C ILE A 140 4.76 -11.04 -47.50
N VAL A 141 4.75 -10.78 -48.82
CA VAL A 141 5.01 -9.47 -49.39
C VAL A 141 3.83 -8.55 -49.07
N TYR A 142 4.01 -7.65 -48.10
CA TYR A 142 3.03 -6.60 -47.82
C TYR A 142 3.17 -5.51 -48.89
N PRO A 143 2.13 -5.23 -49.71
CA PRO A 143 2.29 -4.45 -50.92
C PRO A 143 2.56 -2.94 -50.71
N PHE A 144 2.53 -2.42 -49.47
CA PHE A 144 2.48 -0.96 -49.28
C PHE A 144 3.36 -0.34 -48.18
N ALA A 145 4.49 -0.94 -47.81
CA ALA A 145 5.45 -0.15 -47.02
C ALA A 145 6.91 -0.30 -47.41
N PHE A 146 7.43 -1.50 -47.68
CA PHE A 146 8.83 -1.64 -48.11
C PHE A 146 9.00 -2.95 -48.89
N PRO A 147 9.09 -2.93 -50.22
CA PRO A 147 9.40 -4.14 -50.98
C PRO A 147 10.82 -4.59 -50.62
N GLY A 148 10.95 -5.79 -50.05
CA GLY A 148 12.25 -6.41 -49.74
C GLY A 148 12.64 -6.57 -48.26
N LEU A 149 11.81 -6.16 -47.30
CA LEU A 149 12.05 -6.50 -45.89
C LEU A 149 11.30 -7.78 -45.51
N GLY A 150 12.01 -8.90 -45.47
CA GLY A 150 11.49 -10.16 -44.93
C GLY A 150 10.83 -9.98 -43.54
N THR A 151 9.79 -10.77 -43.28
CA THR A 151 8.94 -10.70 -42.07
C THR A 151 9.72 -10.67 -40.75
N ASN A 152 10.87 -11.34 -40.71
CA ASN A 152 11.79 -11.37 -39.57
C ASN A 152 12.43 -9.99 -39.27
N THR A 153 12.65 -9.17 -40.29
CA THR A 153 13.30 -7.85 -40.17
C THR A 153 12.29 -6.78 -39.75
N ILE A 154 11.05 -6.87 -40.25
CA ILE A 154 9.93 -5.99 -39.86
C ILE A 154 9.50 -6.29 -38.42
N SER A 155 9.48 -7.57 -38.02
CA SER A 155 9.15 -7.98 -36.65
C SER A 155 10.15 -7.40 -35.63
N LYS A 156 11.46 -7.52 -35.89
CA LYS A 156 12.52 -6.98 -35.02
C LYS A 156 12.47 -5.45 -34.90
N LYS A 157 12.27 -4.73 -36.02
CA LYS A 157 12.17 -3.25 -36.02
C LYS A 157 10.91 -2.75 -35.28
N LYS A 158 9.77 -3.43 -35.43
CA LYS A 158 8.52 -3.07 -34.75
C LYS A 158 8.57 -3.33 -33.24
N GLN A 159 9.18 -4.45 -32.82
CA GLN A 159 9.43 -4.73 -31.41
C GLN A 159 10.30 -3.62 -30.78
N GLY A 160 11.37 -3.20 -31.46
CA GLY A 160 12.22 -2.09 -31.02
C GLY A 160 11.45 -0.78 -30.82
N LEU A 161 10.55 -0.41 -31.74
CA LEU A 161 9.74 0.80 -31.61
C LEU A 161 8.76 0.73 -30.43
N SER A 162 8.05 -0.40 -30.24
CA SER A 162 7.15 -0.56 -29.09
C SER A 162 7.89 -0.52 -27.76
N THR A 163 9.08 -1.12 -27.69
CA THR A 163 9.93 -1.08 -26.51
C THR A 163 10.42 0.35 -26.25
N LEU A 164 10.82 1.08 -27.29
CA LEU A 164 11.25 2.48 -27.16
C LEU A 164 10.11 3.37 -26.65
N ILE A 165 8.90 3.24 -27.20
CA ILE A 165 7.70 3.98 -26.75
C ILE A 165 7.42 3.66 -25.27
N PHE A 166 7.52 2.39 -24.88
CA PHE A 166 7.32 1.97 -23.51
C PHE A 166 8.38 2.53 -22.55
N LEU A 167 9.66 2.55 -22.96
CA LEU A 167 10.74 3.15 -22.17
C LEU A 167 10.57 4.67 -22.01
N CYS A 168 10.23 5.38 -23.09
CA CYS A 168 9.92 6.81 -23.03
C CYS A 168 8.74 7.08 -22.08
N PHE A 169 7.72 6.23 -22.11
CA PHE A 169 6.61 6.32 -21.18
C PHE A 169 7.05 6.13 -19.73
N LEU A 170 7.87 5.13 -19.42
CA LEU A 170 8.36 4.91 -18.06
C LEU A 170 9.11 6.13 -17.52
N GLU A 171 9.92 6.80 -18.35
CA GLU A 171 10.64 8.00 -17.92
C GLU A 171 9.68 9.20 -17.67
N ILE A 172 8.66 9.37 -18.51
CA ILE A 172 7.62 10.39 -18.31
C ILE A 172 6.84 10.13 -17.01
N VAL A 173 6.45 8.88 -16.77
CA VAL A 173 5.73 8.46 -15.54
C VAL A 173 6.58 8.75 -14.32
N LYS A 174 7.85 8.32 -14.34
CA LYS A 174 8.79 8.55 -13.25
C LYS A 174 8.92 10.04 -12.94
N HIS A 175 9.16 10.87 -13.95
CA HIS A 175 9.32 12.31 -13.75
C HIS A 175 8.05 12.96 -13.21
N LYS A 176 6.88 12.54 -13.70
CA LYS A 176 5.59 13.02 -13.20
C LYS A 176 5.35 12.57 -11.75
N GLN A 177 5.64 11.31 -11.40
CA GLN A 177 5.52 10.80 -10.04
C GLN A 177 6.45 11.51 -9.06
N GLU A 178 7.70 11.78 -9.45
CA GLU A 178 8.64 12.54 -8.62
C GLU A 178 8.14 13.96 -8.35
N ASN A 179 7.62 14.64 -9.38
CA ASN A 179 7.06 15.99 -9.24
C ASN A 179 5.80 15.99 -8.36
N THR A 180 4.91 15.02 -8.55
CA THR A 180 3.72 14.85 -7.72
C THR A 180 4.08 14.53 -6.28
N ALA A 181 5.03 13.63 -6.04
CA ALA A 181 5.50 13.27 -4.71
C ALA A 181 6.03 14.50 -3.97
N ARG A 182 6.91 15.29 -4.60
CA ARG A 182 7.42 16.56 -4.02
C ARG A 182 6.29 17.54 -3.69
N ASN A 183 5.35 17.73 -4.61
CA ASN A 183 4.21 18.62 -4.40
C ASN A 183 3.27 18.17 -3.28
N LEU A 184 3.14 16.86 -3.06
CA LEU A 184 2.31 16.29 -1.99
C LEU A 184 3.03 16.28 -0.65
N GLU A 185 4.34 15.97 -0.62
CA GLU A 185 5.18 16.06 0.58
C GLU A 185 5.18 17.49 1.15
N GLU A 186 5.17 18.52 0.29
CA GLU A 186 5.07 19.91 0.74
C GLU A 186 3.70 20.28 1.35
N LYS A 187 2.64 19.55 0.98
CA LYS A 187 1.25 19.87 1.38
C LYS A 187 0.74 19.03 2.53
N ILE A 188 1.19 17.78 2.63
CA ILE A 188 0.68 16.81 3.57
C ILE A 188 1.68 16.68 4.72
N THR A 189 1.35 17.28 5.86
CA THR A 189 2.09 17.05 7.10
C THR A 189 1.49 15.85 7.83
N THR A 190 2.25 14.78 7.95
CA THR A 190 1.90 13.56 8.66
C THR A 190 2.49 13.54 10.08
N ILE A 191 1.96 12.69 10.95
CA ILE A 191 2.54 12.46 12.29
C ILE A 191 4.00 11.96 12.17
N ALA A 192 4.30 11.22 11.09
CA ALA A 192 5.65 10.72 10.85
C ALA A 192 6.67 11.85 10.72
N ASP A 193 6.29 12.98 10.10
CA ASP A 193 7.14 14.15 9.90
C ASP A 193 7.53 14.86 11.22
N PHE A 194 6.72 14.67 12.26
CA PHE A 194 6.98 15.19 13.61
C PHE A 194 7.51 14.12 14.58
N SER A 195 7.75 12.90 14.08
CA SER A 195 8.19 11.78 14.90
C SER A 195 9.64 11.43 14.59
N VAL A 196 10.45 11.22 15.63
CA VAL A 196 11.83 10.78 15.50
C VAL A 196 11.98 9.44 16.21
N ARG A 197 12.43 8.43 15.47
CA ARG A 197 12.76 7.13 16.05
C ARG A 197 14.18 7.16 16.60
N ILE A 198 14.31 7.08 17.92
CA ILE A 198 15.60 6.98 18.61
C ILE A 198 15.91 5.51 18.86
N GLY A 199 16.91 4.96 18.16
CA GLY A 199 17.39 3.60 18.37
C GLY A 199 18.59 3.54 19.33
N LYS A 200 18.87 2.35 19.88
CA LYS A 200 20.05 2.05 20.71
C LYS A 200 20.22 3.02 21.89
N LEU A 201 19.16 3.19 22.67
CA LEU A 201 19.23 3.95 23.92
C LEU A 201 20.23 3.30 24.88
N PRO A 202 21.01 4.10 25.65
CA PRO A 202 21.85 3.56 26.71
C PRO A 202 20.98 2.73 27.68
N PRO A 203 21.52 1.64 28.26
CA PRO A 203 20.75 0.75 29.11
C PRO A 203 20.10 1.50 30.27
N ASP A 204 20.71 2.58 30.75
CA ASP A 204 20.25 3.35 31.91
C ASP A 204 18.96 4.17 31.67
N PHE A 205 18.52 4.35 30.42
CA PHE A 205 17.32 5.12 30.09
C PHE A 205 16.03 4.29 30.24
N TYR A 206 15.56 4.15 31.49
CA TYR A 206 14.32 3.42 31.80
C TYR A 206 13.09 4.31 32.00
N ASN A 207 13.28 5.63 32.17
CA ASN A 207 12.20 6.55 32.55
C ASN A 207 11.82 7.47 31.39
N ARG A 208 10.54 7.44 31.01
CA ARG A 208 9.93 8.31 29.98
C ARG A 208 10.29 9.78 30.20
N HIS A 209 10.17 10.27 31.43
CA HIS A 209 10.43 11.67 31.77
C HIS A 209 11.91 12.06 31.69
N GLU A 210 12.80 11.11 31.95
CA GLU A 210 14.25 11.34 31.86
C GLU A 210 14.68 11.41 30.40
N LEU A 211 14.15 10.52 29.56
CA LEU A 211 14.35 10.59 28.11
C LEU A 211 13.76 11.88 27.53
N GLN A 212 12.56 12.28 27.98
CA GLN A 212 11.95 13.54 27.57
C GLN A 212 12.82 14.74 27.96
N ARG A 213 13.24 14.85 29.22
CA ARG A 213 14.14 15.93 29.66
C ARG A 213 15.44 15.93 28.86
N TRP A 214 16.04 14.77 28.63
CA TRP A 214 17.26 14.64 27.85
C TRP A 214 17.07 15.10 26.39
N CYS A 215 15.91 14.81 25.79
CA CYS A 215 15.57 15.32 24.47
C CYS A 215 15.33 16.83 24.49
N GLU A 216 14.64 17.33 25.52
CA GLU A 216 14.34 18.75 25.70
C GLU A 216 15.60 19.60 25.87
N GLU A 217 16.56 19.12 26.65
CA GLU A 217 17.84 19.78 26.89
C GLU A 217 18.70 19.91 25.61
N ARG A 218 18.53 19.01 24.63
CA ARG A 218 19.39 18.96 23.42
C ARG A 218 18.74 19.51 22.16
N TRP A 219 17.43 19.29 22.00
CA TRP A 219 16.72 19.60 20.75
C TRP A 219 15.56 20.57 20.94
N GLY A 220 15.25 20.98 22.18
CA GLY A 220 14.17 21.92 22.48
C GLY A 220 12.86 21.22 22.81
N GLU A 221 11.75 21.96 22.79
CA GLU A 221 10.44 21.48 23.26
C GLU A 221 9.99 20.17 22.57
N VAL A 222 9.67 19.15 23.38
CA VAL A 222 9.19 17.84 22.92
C VAL A 222 7.74 17.68 23.33
N ALA A 223 6.84 17.55 22.36
CA ALA A 223 5.41 17.39 22.63
C ALA A 223 5.09 16.11 23.40
N GLU A 224 5.63 14.98 22.91
CA GLU A 224 5.42 13.70 23.55
C GLU A 224 6.59 12.74 23.27
N VAL A 225 7.12 12.11 24.32
CA VAL A 225 7.99 10.95 24.16
C VAL A 225 7.17 9.69 24.39
N ALA A 226 6.77 9.03 23.31
CA ALA A 226 6.25 7.67 23.41
C ALA A 226 7.45 6.72 23.55
N MET A 227 7.77 6.37 24.80
CA MET A 227 8.79 5.36 25.06
C MET A 227 8.18 3.99 24.73
N LEU A 228 8.21 3.62 23.44
CA LEU A 228 8.27 2.23 23.04
C LEU A 228 9.64 1.73 23.49
N LEU A 229 9.77 1.49 24.80
CA LEU A 229 10.67 0.42 25.22
C LEU A 229 10.20 -0.74 24.38
N CYS A 230 11.01 -1.12 23.38
CA CYS A 230 10.96 -2.44 22.81
C CYS A 230 11.33 -3.38 23.96
N TYR A 231 10.41 -3.54 24.90
CA TYR A 231 10.26 -4.78 25.62
C TYR A 231 10.21 -5.85 24.53
N ASN A 232 10.58 -7.08 24.90
CA ASN A 232 10.44 -8.20 23.98
C ASN A 232 8.94 -8.45 23.74
N ASP A 233 8.30 -7.56 22.99
CA ASP A 233 6.88 -7.48 22.74
C ASP A 233 6.47 -8.61 21.80
N GLY A 234 7.42 -9.40 21.30
CA GLY A 234 7.17 -10.62 20.54
C GLY A 234 6.18 -11.52 21.28
N ASP A 235 6.38 -11.74 22.58
CA ASP A 235 5.53 -12.65 23.36
C ASP A 235 4.12 -12.08 23.57
N ILE A 236 4.00 -10.79 23.93
CA ILE A 236 2.68 -10.16 24.14
C ILE A 236 1.93 -10.01 22.82
N THR A 237 2.63 -9.67 21.74
CA THR A 237 2.05 -9.54 20.40
C THR A 237 1.60 -10.90 19.90
N ALA A 238 2.39 -11.95 20.11
CA ALA A 238 2.00 -13.33 19.79
C ALA A 238 0.73 -13.74 20.54
N MET A 239 0.63 -13.45 21.85
CA MET A 239 -0.59 -13.71 22.62
C MET A 239 -1.81 -12.94 22.10
N TYR A 240 -1.64 -11.68 21.68
CA TYR A 240 -2.71 -10.90 21.06
C TYR A 240 -3.14 -11.43 19.70
N MET A 241 -2.18 -11.88 18.87
CA MET A 241 -2.45 -12.51 17.59
C MET A 241 -3.24 -13.82 17.78
N GLU A 242 -2.78 -14.72 18.67
CA GLU A 242 -3.48 -15.96 19.00
C GLU A 242 -4.90 -15.68 19.52
N LYS A 243 -5.06 -14.70 20.41
CA LYS A 243 -6.38 -14.27 20.89
C LYS A 243 -7.26 -13.80 19.74
N SER A 244 -6.72 -13.01 18.81
CA SER A 244 -7.50 -12.48 17.68
C SER A 244 -8.03 -13.59 16.76
N GLU A 245 -7.22 -14.63 16.52
CA GLU A 245 -7.61 -15.81 15.74
C GLU A 245 -8.74 -16.58 16.44
N LEU A 246 -8.62 -16.82 17.75
CA LEU A 246 -9.67 -17.49 18.53
C LEU A 246 -10.98 -16.68 18.55
N VAL A 247 -10.90 -15.35 18.65
CA VAL A 247 -12.08 -14.47 18.57
C VAL A 247 -12.72 -14.55 17.18
N GLN A 248 -11.92 -14.63 16.12
CA GLN A 248 -12.43 -14.81 14.76
C GLN A 248 -13.10 -16.19 14.59
N GLN A 249 -12.48 -17.26 15.09
CA GLN A 249 -13.07 -18.61 15.09
C GLN A 249 -14.40 -18.65 15.85
N LYS A 250 -14.45 -18.03 17.04
CA LYS A 250 -15.68 -17.86 17.81
C LYS A 250 -16.79 -17.21 16.97
N ARG A 251 -16.49 -16.09 16.30
CA ARG A 251 -17.47 -15.39 15.43
C ARG A 251 -17.95 -16.25 14.27
N VAL A 252 -17.11 -17.13 13.72
CA VAL A 252 -17.50 -18.05 12.65
C VAL A 252 -18.42 -19.15 13.18
N LEU A 253 -18.12 -19.74 14.34
CA LEU A 253 -18.96 -20.76 14.96
C LEU A 253 -20.33 -20.22 15.39
N GLU A 254 -20.36 -19.02 15.98
CA GLU A 254 -21.61 -18.33 16.34
C GLU A 254 -22.52 -18.12 15.11
N LYS A 255 -21.94 -17.74 13.97
CA LYS A 255 -22.69 -17.57 12.71
C LYS A 255 -23.21 -18.88 12.13
N LYS A 256 -22.49 -19.98 12.34
CA LYS A 256 -22.88 -21.30 11.83
C LYS A 256 -23.91 -22.00 12.72
N GLY A 257 -24.24 -21.45 13.89
CA GLY A 257 -25.14 -22.09 14.86
C GLY A 257 -24.59 -23.42 15.40
N VAL A 258 -23.26 -23.55 15.47
CA VAL A 258 -22.58 -24.80 15.85
C VAL A 258 -22.68 -25.05 17.35
N ASN A 259 -22.51 -26.33 17.71
CA ASN A 259 -22.57 -26.94 19.02
C ASN A 259 -21.90 -26.12 20.15
N THR A 260 -22.55 -26.08 21.31
CA THR A 260 -22.17 -25.26 22.48
C THR A 260 -20.85 -25.70 23.12
N GLU A 261 -20.45 -26.95 22.94
CA GLU A 261 -19.21 -27.51 23.51
C GLU A 261 -17.95 -26.92 22.88
N GLU A 262 -17.85 -26.89 21.55
CA GLU A 262 -16.70 -26.30 20.84
C GLU A 262 -16.55 -24.81 21.19
N LEU A 263 -17.67 -24.09 21.24
CA LEU A 263 -17.70 -22.68 21.66
C LEU A 263 -17.16 -22.51 23.09
N GLY A 264 -17.56 -23.41 24.01
CA GLY A 264 -17.05 -23.46 25.37
C GLY A 264 -15.53 -23.65 25.43
N THR A 265 -14.98 -24.55 24.61
CA THR A 265 -13.52 -24.75 24.55
C THR A 265 -12.78 -23.48 24.09
N ILE A 266 -13.28 -22.80 23.05
CA ILE A 266 -12.67 -21.56 22.55
C ILE A 266 -12.75 -20.44 23.59
N LEU A 267 -13.90 -20.27 24.26
CA LEU A 267 -14.07 -19.29 25.32
C LEU A 267 -13.08 -19.54 26.48
N SER A 268 -12.86 -20.80 26.85
CA SER A 268 -11.88 -21.16 27.87
C SER A 268 -10.43 -20.84 27.45
N LYS A 269 -10.09 -20.98 26.16
CA LYS A 269 -8.77 -20.60 25.63
C LYS A 269 -8.58 -19.08 25.64
N ILE A 270 -9.60 -18.33 25.22
CA ILE A 270 -9.59 -16.86 25.26
C ILE A 270 -9.42 -16.37 26.70
N SER A 271 -10.16 -16.93 27.67
CA SER A 271 -10.03 -16.52 29.07
C SER A 271 -8.64 -16.83 29.66
N LYS A 272 -8.05 -17.99 29.30
CA LYS A 272 -6.66 -18.32 29.67
C LYS A 272 -5.66 -17.34 29.08
N LEU A 273 -5.81 -16.94 27.82
CA LEU A 273 -4.96 -15.91 27.19
C LEU A 273 -5.14 -14.55 27.85
N ASP A 274 -6.38 -14.17 28.19
CA ASP A 274 -6.64 -12.91 28.89
C ASP A 274 -6.00 -12.87 30.28
N ALA A 275 -6.03 -14.00 31.01
CA ALA A 275 -5.31 -14.14 32.27
C ALA A 275 -3.79 -14.00 32.08
N LYS A 276 -3.22 -14.65 31.05
CA LYS A 276 -1.79 -14.54 30.72
C LYS A 276 -1.39 -13.11 30.34
N ILE A 277 -2.15 -12.45 29.47
CA ILE A 277 -1.92 -11.06 29.05
C ILE A 277 -2.02 -10.14 30.28
N SER A 278 -3.00 -10.36 31.15
CA SER A 278 -3.16 -9.55 32.37
C SER A 278 -2.00 -9.75 33.35
N ALA A 279 -1.56 -11.00 33.56
CA ALA A 279 -0.40 -11.31 34.38
C ALA A 279 0.88 -10.70 33.80
N PHE A 280 1.07 -10.78 32.47
CA PHE A 280 2.18 -10.15 31.77
C PHE A 280 2.14 -8.63 31.99
N LYS A 281 1.01 -7.96 31.74
CA LYS A 281 0.84 -6.51 32.00
C LYS A 281 1.16 -6.13 33.44
N GLN A 282 0.69 -6.90 34.42
CA GLN A 282 0.99 -6.65 35.83
C GLN A 282 2.49 -6.78 36.13
N SER A 283 3.17 -7.75 35.51
CA SER A 283 4.61 -7.95 35.68
C SER A 283 5.45 -6.74 35.22
N TYR A 284 4.98 -5.94 34.26
CA TYR A 284 5.67 -4.70 33.84
C TYR A 284 5.26 -3.46 34.64
N VAL A 285 4.02 -3.41 35.15
CA VAL A 285 3.53 -2.27 35.94
C VAL A 285 4.07 -2.28 37.38
N TYR A 286 4.30 -3.46 37.96
CA TYR A 286 4.74 -3.60 39.37
C TYR A 286 6.19 -3.20 39.68
N PRO A 287 7.20 -3.50 38.85
CA PRO A 287 8.58 -3.08 39.07
C PRO A 287 8.71 -1.56 39.16
N LEU A 288 7.98 -0.83 38.30
CA LEU A 288 7.96 0.64 38.31
C LEU A 288 7.42 1.20 39.64
N LYS A 289 6.35 0.63 40.19
CA LYS A 289 5.83 1.04 41.51
C LYS A 289 6.81 0.75 42.65
N LYS A 290 7.48 -0.40 42.64
CA LYS A 290 8.45 -0.78 43.68
C LYS A 290 9.69 0.12 43.64
N ILE A 291 10.22 0.40 42.44
CA ILE A 291 11.36 1.32 42.24
C ILE A 291 11.00 2.76 42.66
N LEU A 292 9.81 3.24 42.31
CA LEU A 292 9.32 4.56 42.74
C LEU A 292 9.16 4.68 44.26
N CYS A 293 8.70 3.61 44.92
CA CYS A 293 8.58 3.59 46.37
C CYS A 293 9.95 3.66 47.07
N LEU A 294 10.93 2.89 46.58
CA LEU A 294 12.30 2.90 47.10
C LEU A 294 12.97 4.28 46.89
N ARG A 295 12.79 4.92 45.72
CA ARG A 295 13.29 6.29 45.49
C ARG A 295 12.68 7.31 46.46
N LYS A 296 11.37 7.24 46.73
CA LYS A 296 10.72 8.12 47.72
C LYS A 296 11.26 7.92 49.14
N GLN A 297 11.57 6.69 49.54
CA GLN A 297 12.18 6.41 50.84
C GLN A 297 13.60 6.97 50.94
N VAL A 298 14.42 6.86 49.89
CA VAL A 298 15.78 7.44 49.84
C VAL A 298 15.75 8.97 49.91
N ILE A 299 14.85 9.64 49.18
CA ILE A 299 14.71 11.10 49.23
C ILE A 299 14.26 11.56 50.62
N LYS A 300 13.33 10.85 51.28
CA LYS A 300 12.93 11.16 52.65
C LYS A 300 14.08 11.02 53.66
N LYS A 301 14.96 10.02 53.49
CA LYS A 301 16.16 9.87 54.34
C LYS A 301 17.15 11.02 54.12
N LYS A 302 17.41 11.44 52.88
CA LYS A 302 18.32 12.55 52.58
C LYS A 302 17.86 13.92 53.08
N LYS A 303 16.55 14.15 53.23
CA LYS A 303 16.00 15.40 53.80
C LYS A 303 16.03 15.47 55.34
N LYS A 304 16.36 14.36 56.01
CA LYS A 304 16.44 14.28 57.48
C LYS A 304 17.88 14.42 58.02
N ILE A 305 18.86 14.53 57.13
CA ILE A 305 20.27 14.80 57.41
C ILE A 305 20.51 16.24 56.99
#